data_AF-A0A172U142-F1
#
_entry.id   AF-A0A172U142-F1
#
_cell.length_a   1.000
_cell.length_b   1.000
_cell.length_c   1.000
_cell.angle_alpha   90.00
_cell.angle_beta   90.00
_cell.angle_gamma   90.00
#
_symmetry.space_group_name_H-M   'P 1'
#
loop_
_entity.id
_entity.type
_entity.pdbx_description
1 polymer ?
#
loop_
_entity_poly.entity_id
_entity_poly.type
_entity_poly.pdbx_seq_one_letter_code
_entity_poly.pdbx_strand_id
1 'polypeptide(L)'
;MRIKTILLFWLSAAFLQTPANAQGLLKKVKDKVNQAVNAAGATPASTPSSTNSGNSNRNTGNTTGEGLVITPPDVNENLTSAETAFKSGNYSEARYSVQQAMLGVELQIGHQVLKSMPASISGLKADTTQDKVASVSWGWQGLTIQRTYGTDAKRLNIGIANNAVLLQAVNLYFTNGGYAESSNQQQNWKQTKVKGNRAVIEFDKSTGYKLSVPLGQTSLLVYEGINFATEQEMMTAANQLDIDQIKKLLGEK
;
A
#
# COMPACT_ATOMS: atom_id res chain seq x y z
N MET A 1 -61.05 9.59 -14.50
CA MET A 1 -61.20 8.33 -13.73
C MET A 1 -61.00 8.67 -12.26
N ARG A 2 -62.04 8.50 -11.44
CA ARG A 2 -62.09 8.83 -9.99
C ARG A 2 -61.65 7.61 -9.15
N ILE A 3 -61.44 7.87 -7.84
CA ILE A 3 -61.43 6.96 -6.65
C ILE A 3 -60.01 6.79 -6.07
N LYS A 4 -59.60 7.55 -5.03
CA LYS A 4 -59.82 7.39 -3.56
C LYS A 4 -59.11 6.13 -3.02
N THR A 5 -58.26 6.14 -1.99
CA THR A 5 -58.56 6.17 -0.52
C THR A 5 -57.18 5.97 0.18
N ILE A 6 -56.61 6.85 1.01
CA ILE A 6 -56.75 7.04 2.49
C ILE A 6 -56.35 5.84 3.38
N LEU A 7 -55.32 6.07 4.24
CA LEU A 7 -54.99 5.49 5.58
C LEU A 7 -54.70 3.95 5.66
N LEU A 8 -53.86 3.36 6.52
CA LEU A 8 -53.39 3.65 7.89
C LEU A 8 -52.20 2.70 8.26
N PHE A 9 -51.21 3.23 9.01
CA PHE A 9 -50.30 2.66 10.03
C PHE A 9 -49.94 1.16 10.24
N TRP A 10 -48.69 1.02 10.75
CA TRP A 10 -48.12 0.03 11.71
C TRP A 10 -47.51 -1.30 11.18
N LEU A 11 -46.17 -1.39 11.21
CA LEU A 11 -45.37 -2.47 11.85
C LEU A 11 -43.88 -2.11 11.75
N SER A 12 -43.28 -1.60 12.84
CA SER A 12 -42.42 -2.33 13.79
C SER A 12 -40.93 -2.38 13.41
N ALA A 13 -40.16 -1.69 14.26
CA ALA A 13 -38.71 -1.74 14.40
C ALA A 13 -38.16 -3.15 14.63
N ALA A 14 -37.06 -3.49 13.96
CA ALA A 14 -36.04 -4.43 14.43
C ALA A 14 -34.81 -4.39 13.50
N PHE A 15 -33.91 -3.42 13.69
CA PHE A 15 -32.53 -3.55 13.21
C PHE A 15 -31.58 -3.12 14.33
N LEU A 16 -31.45 -4.02 15.32
CA LEU A 16 -30.32 -4.07 16.22
C LEU A 16 -29.79 -5.51 16.22
N GLN A 17 -28.52 -5.61 15.83
CA GLN A 17 -27.52 -6.59 16.29
C GLN A 17 -27.73 -8.08 15.95
N THR A 18 -26.88 -8.62 15.07
CA THR A 18 -26.26 -9.94 15.28
C THR A 18 -24.77 -9.94 14.87
N PRO A 19 -23.87 -10.48 15.70
CA PRO A 19 -22.45 -10.66 15.37
C PRO A 19 -22.16 -12.02 14.71
N ALA A 20 -21.07 -12.04 13.94
CA ALA A 20 -20.16 -13.17 13.65
C ALA A 20 -20.73 -14.59 13.43
N ASN A 21 -20.67 -15.09 12.19
CA ASN A 21 -20.71 -16.54 11.91
C ASN A 21 -19.91 -16.99 10.66
N ALA A 22 -18.72 -16.39 10.44
CA ALA A 22 -17.81 -16.81 9.36
C ALA A 22 -17.07 -18.14 9.64
N GLN A 23 -17.18 -18.71 10.86
CA GLN A 23 -16.52 -19.97 11.22
C GLN A 23 -17.34 -21.23 10.85
N GLY A 24 -18.65 -21.10 10.66
CA GLY A 24 -19.52 -22.23 10.30
C GLY A 24 -19.43 -22.66 8.83
N LEU A 25 -19.10 -21.73 7.92
CA LEU A 25 -19.06 -21.99 6.49
C LEU A 25 -17.81 -22.78 6.08
N LEU A 26 -16.66 -22.44 6.67
CA LEU A 26 -15.39 -23.17 6.49
C LEU A 26 -15.46 -24.61 7.00
N LYS A 27 -16.17 -24.84 8.11
CA LYS A 27 -16.36 -26.19 8.67
C LYS A 27 -17.20 -27.07 7.73
N LYS A 28 -18.28 -26.52 7.17
CA LYS A 28 -19.12 -27.22 6.18
C LYS A 28 -18.39 -27.54 4.87
N VAL A 29 -17.47 -26.68 4.42
CA VAL A 29 -16.62 -26.96 3.24
C VAL A 29 -15.62 -28.07 3.56
N LYS A 30 -14.99 -28.03 4.74
CA LYS A 30 -14.01 -29.05 5.16
C LYS A 30 -14.66 -30.44 5.34
N ASP A 31 -15.88 -30.48 5.89
CA ASP A 31 -16.64 -31.72 6.07
C ASP A 31 -17.06 -32.32 4.72
N LYS A 32 -17.45 -31.50 3.73
CA LYS A 32 -17.74 -31.96 2.36
C LYS A 32 -16.50 -32.50 1.63
N VAL A 33 -15.33 -31.87 1.83
CA VAL A 33 -14.07 -32.34 1.23
C VAL A 33 -13.68 -33.69 1.83
N ASN A 34 -13.78 -33.88 3.15
CA ASN A 34 -13.50 -35.16 3.80
C ASN A 34 -14.48 -36.26 3.39
N GLN A 35 -15.75 -35.92 3.15
CA GLN A 35 -16.76 -36.88 2.69
C GLN A 35 -16.49 -37.35 1.24
N ALA A 36 -15.92 -36.49 0.40
CA ALA A 36 -15.50 -36.83 -0.97
C ALA A 36 -14.24 -37.72 -0.99
N VAL A 37 -13.31 -37.54 -0.05
CA VAL A 37 -12.10 -38.37 0.08
C VAL A 37 -12.45 -39.79 0.58
N ASN A 38 -13.46 -39.92 1.45
CA ASN A 38 -13.93 -41.22 1.93
C ASN A 38 -14.77 -42.00 0.90
N ALA A 39 -15.40 -41.31 -0.06
CA ALA A 39 -16.13 -41.94 -1.16
C ALA A 39 -15.21 -42.53 -2.26
N ALA A 40 -13.91 -42.22 -2.23
CA ALA A 40 -12.91 -42.69 -3.20
C ALA A 40 -12.10 -43.93 -2.74
N GLY A 41 -12.55 -44.64 -1.70
CA GLY A 41 -12.10 -46.02 -1.45
C GLY A 41 -10.74 -46.22 -0.77
N ALA A 42 -10.43 -45.46 0.29
CA ALA A 42 -9.38 -45.84 1.24
C ALA A 42 -9.98 -46.07 2.63
N THR A 43 -10.16 -47.34 3.01
CA THR A 43 -10.75 -47.76 4.28
C THR A 43 -9.77 -47.54 5.45
N PRO A 44 -10.19 -46.93 6.57
CA PRO A 44 -9.42 -46.90 7.82
C PRO A 44 -9.73 -48.15 8.65
N ALA A 45 -8.69 -48.91 9.01
CA ALA A 45 -8.79 -50.02 9.96
C ALA A 45 -8.08 -49.67 11.29
N SER A 46 -8.78 -50.06 12.35
CA SER A 46 -8.56 -49.85 13.79
C SER A 46 -7.20 -50.22 14.37
N THR A 47 -6.82 -49.46 15.41
CA THR A 47 -5.72 -49.68 16.36
C THR A 47 -5.73 -51.08 17.02
N PRO A 48 -4.55 -51.71 17.13
CA PRO A 48 -4.15 -52.43 18.31
C PRO A 48 -2.86 -51.85 18.92
N SER A 49 -2.81 -51.82 20.24
CA SER A 49 -1.65 -51.47 21.05
C SER A 49 -0.46 -52.40 20.80
N SER A 50 0.71 -51.85 20.49
CA SER A 50 2.01 -52.50 20.62
C SER A 50 3.11 -51.45 20.77
N THR A 51 3.91 -51.61 21.82
CA THR A 51 5.17 -50.92 22.07
C THR A 51 6.12 -51.10 20.88
N ASN A 52 6.51 -50.02 20.20
CA ASN A 52 7.78 -50.04 19.48
C ASN A 52 8.43 -48.65 19.36
N SER A 53 9.74 -48.69 19.56
CA SER A 53 10.72 -47.64 19.39
C SER A 53 10.68 -47.03 17.98
N GLY A 54 10.83 -45.70 17.92
CA GLY A 54 11.35 -44.98 16.76
C GLY A 54 10.37 -44.71 15.62
N ASN A 55 9.88 -43.46 15.52
CA ASN A 55 9.94 -42.76 14.23
C ASN A 55 9.80 -41.24 14.43
N SER A 56 10.94 -40.55 14.39
CA SER A 56 11.00 -39.09 14.43
C SER A 56 10.22 -38.52 13.25
N ASN A 57 9.22 -37.70 13.55
CA ASN A 57 8.44 -36.88 12.64
C ASN A 57 9.38 -35.91 11.89
N ARG A 58 10.02 -36.37 10.80
CA ARG A 58 10.84 -35.53 9.92
C ARG A 58 9.92 -34.71 9.04
N ASN A 59 9.42 -33.60 9.59
CA ASN A 59 8.94 -32.49 8.78
C ASN A 59 10.17 -31.89 8.10
N THR A 60 10.51 -32.39 6.90
CA THR A 60 11.62 -31.84 6.12
C THR A 60 11.20 -30.47 5.61
N GLY A 61 11.48 -29.43 6.41
CA GLY A 61 11.36 -28.05 5.97
C GLY A 61 12.27 -27.81 4.77
N ASN A 62 11.92 -26.83 3.93
CA ASN A 62 12.75 -26.46 2.80
C ASN A 62 14.12 -25.96 3.29
N THR A 63 15.15 -26.79 3.19
CA THR A 63 16.53 -26.47 3.62
C THR A 63 17.40 -25.99 2.47
N THR A 64 16.87 -26.03 1.24
CA THR A 64 17.56 -25.67 0.00
C THR A 64 16.62 -24.92 -0.93
N GLY A 65 16.95 -23.68 -1.26
CA GLY A 65 16.17 -22.87 -2.17
C GLY A 65 16.55 -21.41 -2.02
N GLU A 66 16.95 -20.77 -3.11
CA GLU A 66 17.41 -19.38 -3.10
C GLU A 66 16.26 -18.36 -2.99
N GLY A 67 15.02 -18.85 -2.91
CA GLY A 67 13.83 -18.02 -2.95
C GLY A 67 13.50 -17.55 -4.36
N LEU A 68 12.76 -16.45 -4.45
CA LEU A 68 12.38 -15.84 -5.72
C LEU A 68 13.19 -14.57 -5.92
N VAL A 69 13.88 -14.47 -7.06
CA VAL A 69 14.48 -13.22 -7.52
C VAL A 69 13.44 -12.48 -8.34
N ILE A 70 13.01 -11.30 -7.88
CA ILE A 70 12.08 -10.45 -8.62
C ILE A 70 12.91 -9.48 -9.45
N THR A 71 13.00 -9.74 -10.75
CA THR A 71 13.55 -8.77 -11.71
C THR A 71 12.37 -8.00 -12.31
N PRO A 72 12.46 -6.66 -12.47
CA PRO A 72 11.44 -5.91 -13.19
C PRO A 72 11.15 -6.53 -14.57
N PRO A 73 9.89 -6.60 -15.01
CA PRO A 73 9.57 -7.10 -16.34
C PRO A 73 10.27 -6.27 -17.43
N ASP A 74 10.76 -6.92 -18.48
CA ASP A 74 11.27 -6.21 -19.66
C ASP A 74 10.10 -5.55 -20.40
N VAL A 75 10.13 -4.22 -20.46
CA VAL A 75 9.05 -3.44 -21.06
C VAL A 75 8.89 -3.72 -22.56
N ASN A 76 10.00 -3.80 -23.30
CA ASN A 76 9.96 -3.95 -24.76
C ASN A 76 9.51 -5.35 -25.16
N GLU A 77 9.98 -6.38 -24.44
CA GLU A 77 9.55 -7.76 -24.64
C GLU A 77 8.04 -7.89 -24.42
N ASN A 78 7.54 -7.36 -23.29
CA ASN A 78 6.12 -7.46 -22.95
C ASN A 78 5.22 -6.65 -23.90
N LEU A 79 5.69 -5.51 -24.43
CA LEU A 79 4.96 -4.78 -25.48
C LEU A 79 4.90 -5.56 -26.79
N THR A 80 6.00 -6.22 -27.18
CA THR A 80 6.04 -7.07 -28.39
C THR A 80 5.10 -8.28 -28.26
N SER A 81 5.09 -8.92 -27.09
CA SER A 81 4.19 -10.01 -26.75
C SER A 81 2.73 -9.57 -26.76
N ALA A 82 2.44 -8.39 -26.18
CA ALA A 82 1.10 -7.81 -26.20
C ALA A 82 0.57 -7.61 -27.62
N GLU A 83 1.39 -7.01 -28.49
CA GLU A 83 1.01 -6.74 -29.88
C GLU A 83 0.74 -8.03 -30.66
N THR A 84 1.60 -9.03 -30.49
CA THR A 84 1.46 -10.35 -31.15
C THR A 84 0.20 -11.08 -30.69
N ALA A 85 -0.05 -11.10 -29.39
CA ALA A 85 -1.25 -11.71 -28.80
C ALA A 85 -2.52 -10.97 -29.24
N PHE A 86 -2.49 -9.64 -29.32
CA PHE A 86 -3.63 -8.85 -29.77
C PHE A 86 -3.97 -9.13 -31.24
N LYS A 87 -2.96 -9.15 -32.13
CA LYS A 87 -3.14 -9.44 -33.57
C LYS A 87 -3.69 -10.83 -33.85
N SER A 88 -3.42 -11.80 -32.97
CA SER A 88 -3.93 -13.17 -33.07
C SER A 88 -5.30 -13.37 -32.38
N GLY A 89 -5.88 -12.32 -31.80
CA GLY A 89 -7.16 -12.39 -31.08
C GLY A 89 -7.07 -12.99 -29.68
N ASN A 90 -5.85 -13.24 -29.16
CA ASN A 90 -5.64 -13.69 -27.79
C ASN A 90 -5.60 -12.50 -26.81
N TYR A 91 -6.78 -11.94 -26.54
CA TYR A 91 -6.91 -10.75 -25.70
C TYR A 91 -6.52 -10.95 -24.24
N SER A 92 -6.59 -12.19 -23.73
CA SER A 92 -6.17 -12.50 -22.35
C SER A 92 -4.67 -12.33 -22.19
N GLU A 93 -3.89 -12.92 -23.11
CA GLU A 93 -2.44 -12.78 -23.12
C GLU A 93 -2.05 -11.33 -23.42
N ALA A 94 -2.69 -10.69 -24.40
CA ALA A 94 -2.43 -9.29 -24.72
C ALA A 94 -2.59 -8.38 -23.48
N ARG A 95 -3.68 -8.59 -22.72
CA ARG A 95 -3.91 -7.85 -21.47
C ARG A 95 -2.82 -8.12 -20.43
N TYR A 96 -2.45 -9.39 -20.23
CA TYR A 96 -1.42 -9.76 -19.28
C TYR A 96 -0.07 -9.12 -19.63
N SER A 97 0.38 -9.22 -20.88
CA SER A 97 1.65 -8.63 -21.30
C SER A 97 1.63 -7.10 -21.17
N VAL A 98 0.52 -6.40 -21.49
CA VAL A 98 0.40 -4.96 -21.23
C VAL A 98 0.56 -4.63 -19.74
N GLN A 99 -0.03 -5.43 -18.85
CA GLN A 99 0.11 -5.21 -17.41
C GLN A 99 1.57 -5.41 -16.94
N GLN A 100 2.28 -6.39 -17.50
CA GLN A 100 3.71 -6.60 -17.20
C GLN A 100 4.57 -5.44 -17.73
N ALA A 101 4.30 -4.94 -18.94
CA ALA A 101 5.00 -3.78 -19.48
C ALA A 101 4.77 -2.53 -18.60
N MET A 102 3.53 -2.29 -18.17
CA MET A 102 3.21 -1.18 -17.27
C MET A 102 3.94 -1.30 -15.92
N LEU A 103 3.95 -2.50 -15.33
CA LEU A 103 4.71 -2.78 -14.11
C LEU A 103 6.20 -2.46 -14.30
N GLY A 104 6.81 -2.89 -15.41
CA GLY A 104 8.21 -2.58 -15.73
C GLY A 104 8.48 -1.08 -15.82
N VAL A 105 7.60 -0.32 -16.48
CA VAL A 105 7.70 1.15 -16.57
C VAL A 105 7.60 1.80 -15.19
N GLU A 106 6.65 1.40 -14.36
CA GLU A 106 6.45 1.96 -13.02
C GLU A 106 7.66 1.70 -12.11
N LEU A 107 8.20 0.47 -12.12
CA LEU A 107 9.41 0.13 -11.38
C LEU A 107 10.61 0.96 -11.85
N GLN A 108 10.77 1.13 -13.17
CA GLN A 108 11.83 1.96 -13.74
C GLN A 108 11.69 3.43 -13.30
N ILE A 109 10.49 4.00 -13.32
CA ILE A 109 10.24 5.35 -12.81
C ILE A 109 10.64 5.44 -11.33
N GLY A 110 10.23 4.48 -10.51
CA GLY A 110 10.56 4.47 -9.08
C GLY A 110 12.06 4.43 -8.81
N HIS A 111 12.82 3.63 -9.57
CA HIS A 111 14.28 3.59 -9.47
C HIS A 111 14.93 4.91 -9.92
N GLN A 112 14.42 5.57 -10.96
CA GLN A 112 14.92 6.89 -11.38
C GLN A 112 14.65 7.96 -10.32
N VAL A 113 13.49 7.92 -9.67
CA VAL A 113 13.16 8.80 -8.56
C VAL A 113 14.12 8.57 -7.39
N LEU A 114 14.35 7.31 -6.97
CA LEU A 114 15.35 6.99 -5.95
C LEU A 114 16.75 7.50 -6.31
N LYS A 115 17.16 7.34 -7.57
CA LYS A 115 18.46 7.85 -8.05
C LYS A 115 18.56 9.38 -8.00
N SER A 116 17.44 10.09 -8.17
CA SER A 116 17.39 11.55 -8.07
C SER A 116 17.43 12.08 -6.64
N MET A 117 17.10 11.26 -5.65
CA MET A 117 17.15 11.68 -4.25
C MET A 117 18.61 11.80 -3.77
N PRO A 118 18.92 12.80 -2.92
CA PRO A 118 20.30 13.06 -2.48
C PRO A 118 20.88 11.91 -1.66
N ALA A 119 22.22 11.81 -1.61
CA ALA A 119 22.91 10.81 -0.80
C ALA A 119 22.80 11.07 0.72
N SER A 120 22.51 12.31 1.11
CA SER A 120 22.27 12.71 2.50
C SER A 120 21.32 13.89 2.60
N ILE A 121 20.54 13.96 3.68
CA ILE A 121 19.67 15.09 4.00
C ILE A 121 19.97 15.54 5.42
N SER A 122 20.36 16.81 5.59
CA SER A 122 20.70 17.40 6.91
C SER A 122 21.69 16.54 7.72
N GLY A 123 22.69 15.98 7.06
CA GLY A 123 23.70 15.11 7.67
C GLY A 123 23.26 13.65 7.88
N LEU A 124 21.98 13.31 7.68
CA LEU A 124 21.49 11.94 7.69
C LEU A 124 21.84 11.26 6.35
N LYS A 125 22.62 10.18 6.38
CA LYS A 125 22.97 9.40 5.18
C LYS A 125 21.78 8.55 4.72
N ALA A 126 21.61 8.40 3.41
CA ALA A 126 20.64 7.47 2.85
C ALA A 126 20.99 6.02 3.21
N ASP A 127 19.99 5.23 3.60
CA ASP A 127 20.08 3.78 3.72
C ASP A 127 19.44 3.14 2.47
N THR A 128 20.26 2.94 1.44
CA THR A 128 19.81 2.36 0.18
C THR A 128 19.47 0.88 0.28
N THR A 129 19.83 0.21 1.39
CA THR A 129 19.44 -1.19 1.62
C THR A 129 17.95 -1.33 1.97
N GLN A 130 17.35 -0.23 2.42
CA GLN A 130 15.93 -0.13 2.74
C GLN A 130 15.11 0.57 1.65
N ASP A 131 15.72 0.89 0.51
CA ASP A 131 14.99 1.44 -0.62
C ASP A 131 13.92 0.45 -1.08
N LYS A 132 12.70 0.95 -1.29
CA LYS A 132 11.58 0.16 -1.80
C LYS A 132 10.95 0.85 -3.00
N VAL A 133 10.74 0.07 -4.05
CA VAL A 133 9.90 0.43 -5.17
C VAL A 133 8.90 -0.71 -5.35
N ALA A 134 7.62 -0.40 -5.25
CA ALA A 134 6.57 -1.37 -5.47
C ALA A 134 5.46 -0.74 -6.30
N SER A 135 5.01 -1.46 -7.32
CA SER A 135 3.74 -1.18 -7.99
C SER A 135 2.72 -2.23 -7.55
N VAL A 136 1.56 -1.75 -7.12
CA VAL A 136 0.44 -2.60 -6.70
C VAL A 136 -0.72 -2.40 -7.68
N SER A 137 -1.03 -3.44 -8.44
CA SER A 137 -2.13 -3.46 -9.41
C SER A 137 -3.48 -3.86 -8.79
N TRP A 138 -3.52 -4.25 -7.51
CA TRP A 138 -4.73 -4.73 -6.84
C TRP A 138 -5.07 -3.90 -5.59
N GLY A 139 -6.23 -3.25 -5.61
CA GLY A 139 -6.90 -2.62 -4.46
C GLY A 139 -6.33 -1.28 -3.98
N TRP A 140 -5.06 -1.00 -4.29
CA TRP A 140 -4.38 0.27 -4.00
C TRP A 140 -3.62 0.67 -5.25
N GLN A 141 -4.28 1.36 -6.17
CA GLN A 141 -3.64 1.78 -7.42
C GLN A 141 -2.33 2.52 -7.12
N GLY A 142 -1.24 2.08 -7.75
CA GLY A 142 -0.12 2.96 -8.07
C GLY A 142 1.27 2.49 -7.64
N LEU A 143 2.24 3.29 -8.08
CA LEU A 143 3.64 3.24 -7.73
C LEU A 143 3.87 3.80 -6.31
N THR A 144 4.59 3.05 -5.50
CA THR A 144 5.10 3.47 -4.19
C THR A 144 6.62 3.42 -4.17
N ILE A 145 7.24 4.47 -3.62
CA ILE A 145 8.68 4.66 -3.58
C ILE A 145 9.03 5.07 -2.15
N GLN A 146 10.01 4.41 -1.54
CA GLN A 146 10.43 4.72 -0.18
C GLN A 146 11.95 4.75 -0.08
N ARG A 147 12.47 5.75 0.64
CA ARG A 147 13.87 5.83 1.06
C ARG A 147 13.97 6.32 2.48
N THR A 148 14.86 5.71 3.24
CA THR A 148 15.17 6.08 4.62
C THR A 148 16.51 6.80 4.71
N TYR A 149 16.59 7.82 5.55
CA TYR A 149 17.84 8.51 5.89
C TYR A 149 18.08 8.43 7.40
N GLY A 150 19.33 8.20 7.80
CA GLY A 150 19.75 8.19 9.21
C GLY A 150 19.68 6.81 9.85
N THR A 151 19.53 6.77 11.17
CA THR A 151 19.55 5.55 11.99
C THR A 151 18.29 5.49 12.87
N ASP A 152 18.14 4.46 13.70
CA ASP A 152 17.00 4.36 14.63
C ASP A 152 16.94 5.54 15.63
N ALA A 153 18.07 6.15 15.94
CA ALA A 153 18.12 7.27 16.88
C ALA A 153 17.59 8.58 16.28
N LYS A 154 17.72 8.77 14.96
CA LYS A 154 17.17 9.92 14.25
C LYS A 154 17.04 9.57 12.77
N ARG A 155 15.81 9.67 12.27
CA ARG A 155 15.44 9.11 10.97
C ARG A 155 14.53 10.05 10.20
N LEU A 156 14.73 10.12 8.90
CA LEU A 156 13.80 10.71 7.95
C LEU A 156 13.38 9.63 6.96
N ASN A 157 12.11 9.24 6.98
CA ASN A 157 11.53 8.41 5.93
C ASN A 157 10.93 9.32 4.87
N ILE A 158 11.24 9.05 3.60
CA ILE A 158 10.61 9.70 2.46
C ILE A 158 9.79 8.64 1.75
N GLY A 159 8.49 8.87 1.65
CA GLY A 159 7.55 8.05 0.91
C GLY A 159 6.90 8.84 -0.22
N ILE A 160 6.79 8.25 -1.40
CA ILE A 160 6.01 8.79 -2.52
C ILE A 160 5.01 7.72 -2.91
N ALA A 161 3.75 8.12 -3.07
CA ALA A 161 2.69 7.22 -3.52
C ALA A 161 1.82 7.91 -4.56
N ASN A 162 1.50 7.19 -5.64
CA ASN A 162 0.46 7.60 -6.59
C ASN A 162 -0.92 7.16 -6.08
N ASN A 163 -1.44 7.83 -5.04
CA ASN A 163 -2.69 7.44 -4.39
C ASN A 163 -3.67 8.62 -4.31
N ALA A 164 -4.69 8.58 -5.17
CA ALA A 164 -5.73 9.59 -5.23
C ALA A 164 -6.52 9.70 -3.91
N VAL A 165 -6.75 8.60 -3.17
CA VAL A 165 -7.48 8.62 -1.89
C VAL A 165 -6.69 9.38 -0.83
N LEU A 166 -5.39 9.10 -0.73
CA LEU A 166 -4.53 9.80 0.23
C LEU A 166 -4.41 11.30 -0.13
N LEU A 167 -4.36 11.63 -1.43
CA LEU A 167 -4.44 13.01 -1.88
C LEU A 167 -5.75 13.69 -1.52
N GLN A 168 -6.90 13.01 -1.64
CA GLN A 168 -8.18 13.59 -1.21
C GLN A 168 -8.15 13.90 0.29
N ALA A 169 -7.58 13.02 1.12
CA ALA A 169 -7.44 13.28 2.55
C ALA A 169 -6.60 14.55 2.81
N VAL A 170 -5.49 14.74 2.10
CA VAL A 170 -4.67 15.96 2.21
C VAL A 170 -5.43 17.20 1.69
N ASN A 171 -6.22 17.06 0.63
CA ASN A 171 -7.07 18.15 0.12
C ASN A 171 -8.17 18.57 1.10
N LEU A 172 -8.67 17.66 1.93
CA LEU A 172 -9.59 18.00 3.01
C LEU A 172 -8.93 18.93 4.04
N TYR A 173 -7.66 18.73 4.38
CA TYR A 173 -6.94 19.67 5.26
C TYR A 173 -6.79 21.06 4.63
N PHE A 174 -6.63 21.13 3.31
CA PHE A 174 -6.53 22.41 2.61
C PHE A 174 -7.86 23.16 2.52
N THR A 175 -8.96 22.44 2.36
CA THR A 175 -10.30 23.01 2.26
C THR A 175 -10.89 23.34 3.64
N ASN A 176 -10.62 22.52 4.65
CA ASN A 176 -11.09 22.72 6.03
C ASN A 176 -10.17 23.60 6.88
N GLY A 177 -8.98 23.98 6.39
CA GLY A 177 -8.06 24.89 7.10
C GLY A 177 -8.57 26.32 7.29
N GLY A 178 -9.77 26.65 6.81
CA GLY A 178 -10.53 27.83 7.23
C GLY A 178 -11.08 27.74 8.67
N TYR A 179 -11.03 26.57 9.31
CA TYR A 179 -11.39 26.32 10.71
C TYR A 179 -10.14 26.14 11.60
N ALA A 180 -9.09 26.93 11.37
CA ALA A 180 -8.04 27.09 12.38
C ALA A 180 -8.67 27.79 13.59
N GLU A 181 -9.11 27.04 14.59
CA GLU A 181 -9.58 27.63 15.83
C GLU A 181 -8.41 28.38 16.47
N SER A 182 -8.61 29.68 16.74
CA SER A 182 -7.73 30.46 17.61
C SER A 182 -7.92 30.10 19.09
N SER A 183 -8.63 29.00 19.39
CA SER A 183 -8.84 28.52 20.75
C SER A 183 -7.56 27.82 21.22
N ASN A 184 -7.21 27.99 22.50
CA ASN A 184 -5.97 27.52 23.12
C ASN A 184 -5.81 25.97 23.17
N GLN A 185 -6.51 25.22 22.32
CA GLN A 185 -6.32 23.79 22.09
C GLN A 185 -5.17 23.64 21.09
N GLN A 186 -4.10 22.94 21.47
CA GLN A 186 -2.96 22.71 20.57
C GLN A 186 -3.44 22.09 19.26
N GLN A 187 -3.42 22.88 18.18
CA GLN A 187 -3.62 22.35 16.84
C GLN A 187 -2.36 21.58 16.44
N ASN A 188 -2.47 20.25 16.38
CA ASN A 188 -1.33 19.36 16.12
C ASN A 188 -0.89 19.36 14.64
N TRP A 189 -1.51 20.20 13.81
CA TRP A 189 -1.25 20.27 12.38
C TRP A 189 -1.43 21.70 11.87
N LYS A 190 -0.76 22.04 10.77
CA LYS A 190 -0.99 23.32 10.07
C LYS A 190 -0.63 23.23 8.59
N GLN A 191 -1.11 24.19 7.81
CA GLN A 191 -0.69 24.36 6.42
C GLN A 191 0.68 25.06 6.36
N THR A 192 1.54 24.64 5.45
CA THR A 192 2.87 25.21 5.21
C THR A 192 3.24 25.11 3.72
N LYS A 193 4.49 25.41 3.38
CA LYS A 193 5.04 25.23 2.04
C LYS A 193 6.42 24.57 2.07
N VAL A 194 6.69 23.69 1.12
CA VAL A 194 8.01 23.10 0.86
C VAL A 194 8.38 23.42 -0.59
N LYS A 195 9.47 24.15 -0.82
CA LYS A 195 9.88 24.59 -2.17
C LYS A 195 8.72 25.19 -2.99
N GLY A 196 7.88 26.01 -2.37
CA GLY A 196 6.72 26.64 -3.02
C GLY A 196 5.47 25.74 -3.17
N ASN A 197 5.59 24.43 -2.99
CA ASN A 197 4.46 23.50 -3.00
C ASN A 197 3.68 23.60 -1.68
N ARG A 198 2.35 23.62 -1.75
CA ARG A 198 1.49 23.58 -0.55
C ARG A 198 1.72 22.27 0.19
N ALA A 199 1.73 22.32 1.50
CA ALA A 199 1.95 21.15 2.34
C ALA A 199 1.13 21.23 3.61
N VAL A 200 0.90 20.07 4.23
CA VAL A 200 0.37 19.95 5.58
C VAL A 200 1.46 19.34 6.44
N ILE A 201 1.77 19.99 7.57
CA ILE A 201 2.65 19.43 8.59
C ILE A 201 1.81 19.05 9.81
N GLU A 202 2.03 17.85 10.31
CA GLU A 202 1.44 17.28 11.52
C GLU A 202 2.57 16.94 12.50
N PHE A 203 2.31 17.07 13.80
CA PHE A 203 3.23 16.66 14.86
C PHE A 203 2.50 15.77 15.86
N ASP A 204 3.10 14.63 16.16
CA ASP A 204 2.69 13.74 17.24
C ASP A 204 3.91 13.40 18.11
N LYS A 205 3.74 13.39 19.43
CA LYS A 205 4.85 13.14 20.36
C LYS A 205 5.44 11.74 20.26
N SER A 206 4.65 10.76 19.81
CA SER A 206 5.06 9.36 19.68
C SER A 206 5.70 9.05 18.33
N THR A 207 5.24 9.70 17.24
CA THR A 207 5.72 9.41 15.88
C THR A 207 6.58 10.52 15.25
N GLY A 208 6.63 11.71 15.86
CA GLY A 208 7.39 12.86 15.35
C GLY A 208 6.62 13.69 14.33
N TYR A 209 7.33 14.29 13.38
CA TYR A 209 6.74 15.14 12.34
C TYR A 209 6.33 14.33 11.12
N LYS A 210 5.14 14.59 10.60
CA LYS A 210 4.70 14.10 9.29
C LYS A 210 4.39 15.28 8.38
N LEU A 211 5.03 15.34 7.22
CA LEU A 211 4.86 16.42 6.25
C LEU A 211 4.35 15.84 4.95
N SER A 212 3.16 16.23 4.54
CA SER A 212 2.49 15.75 3.32
C SER A 212 2.46 16.87 2.27
N VAL A 213 3.05 16.59 1.12
CA VAL A 213 3.21 17.51 -0.01
C VAL A 213 2.57 16.88 -1.25
N PRO A 214 1.37 17.34 -1.67
CA PRO A 214 0.85 16.99 -2.98
C PRO A 214 1.83 17.42 -4.06
N LEU A 215 2.19 16.49 -4.93
CA LEU A 215 3.08 16.76 -6.06
C LEU A 215 2.32 17.16 -7.32
N GLY A 216 1.05 16.79 -7.40
CA GLY A 216 0.16 17.11 -8.50
C GLY A 216 -1.21 16.48 -8.30
N GLN A 217 -1.76 15.83 -9.33
CA GLN A 217 -3.11 15.28 -9.29
C GLN A 217 -3.17 13.88 -8.67
N THR A 218 -2.09 13.11 -8.78
CA THR A 218 -2.12 11.68 -8.46
C THR A 218 -1.05 11.25 -7.46
N SER A 219 0.03 12.02 -7.31
CA SER A 219 1.13 11.72 -6.41
C SER A 219 1.17 12.59 -5.14
N LEU A 220 1.40 11.93 -4.02
CA LEU A 220 1.72 12.54 -2.73
C LEU A 220 3.14 12.17 -2.31
N LEU A 221 3.89 13.17 -1.86
CA LEU A 221 5.16 13.03 -1.16
C LEU A 221 4.93 13.19 0.34
N VAL A 222 5.42 12.24 1.12
CA VAL A 222 5.32 12.22 2.58
C VAL A 222 6.72 12.14 3.16
N TYR A 223 7.00 13.00 4.12
CA TYR A 223 8.17 12.92 4.96
C TYR A 223 7.74 12.54 6.38
N GLU A 224 8.42 11.57 6.99
CA GLU A 224 8.25 11.22 8.40
C GLU A 224 9.59 11.44 9.11
N GLY A 225 9.63 12.47 9.95
CA GLY A 225 10.81 12.87 10.72
C GLY A 225 10.71 12.40 12.17
N ILE A 226 11.50 11.40 12.52
CA ILE A 226 11.61 10.85 13.87
C ILE A 226 12.80 11.52 14.58
N ASN A 227 12.56 12.01 15.81
CA ASN A 227 13.55 12.70 16.64
C ASN A 227 14.15 13.97 15.99
N PHE A 228 13.35 14.68 15.20
CA PHE A 228 13.60 16.07 14.84
C PHE A 228 13.15 16.95 16.00
N ALA A 229 14.04 17.81 16.50
CA ALA A 229 13.80 18.60 17.71
C ALA A 229 12.78 19.72 17.47
N THR A 230 12.75 20.27 16.25
CA THR A 230 11.89 21.41 15.91
C THR A 230 11.29 21.25 14.52
N GLU A 231 10.17 21.94 14.30
CA GLU A 231 9.57 22.08 12.98
C GLU A 231 10.57 22.68 11.98
N GLN A 232 11.35 23.68 12.39
CA GLN A 232 12.34 24.33 11.53
C GLN A 232 13.40 23.34 11.03
N GLU A 233 13.82 22.42 11.90
CA GLU A 233 14.76 21.36 11.53
C GLU A 233 14.15 20.41 10.50
N MET A 234 12.89 20.00 10.70
CA MET A 234 12.16 19.16 9.76
C MET A 234 11.99 19.84 8.40
N MET A 235 11.62 21.12 8.40
CA MET A 235 11.45 21.91 7.17
C MET A 235 12.77 22.14 6.44
N THR A 236 13.88 22.31 7.18
CA THR A 236 15.22 22.42 6.58
C THR A 236 15.62 21.13 5.86
N ALA A 237 15.30 19.97 6.44
CA ALA A 237 15.52 18.68 5.79
C ALA A 237 14.63 18.49 4.55
N ALA A 238 13.33 18.77 4.66
CA ALA A 238 12.39 18.62 3.55
C ALA A 238 12.77 19.47 2.32
N ASN A 239 13.30 20.68 2.55
CA ASN A 239 13.75 21.59 1.49
C ASN A 239 15.07 21.16 0.80
N GLN A 240 15.68 20.02 1.14
CA GLN A 240 16.85 19.50 0.40
C GLN A 240 16.46 18.58 -0.76
N LEU A 241 15.20 18.15 -0.83
CA LEU A 241 14.73 17.30 -1.92
C LEU A 241 14.41 18.15 -3.16
N ASP A 242 14.84 17.67 -4.33
CA ASP A 242 14.47 18.25 -5.62
C ASP A 242 13.07 17.79 -6.02
N ILE A 243 12.07 18.50 -5.52
CA ILE A 243 10.66 18.19 -5.76
C ILE A 243 10.31 18.33 -7.25
N ASP A 244 10.91 19.28 -7.96
CA ASP A 244 10.59 19.54 -9.37
C ASP A 244 11.09 18.40 -10.27
N GLN A 245 12.29 17.88 -10.00
CA GLN A 245 12.80 16.71 -10.70
C GLN A 245 11.95 15.46 -10.42
N ILE A 246 11.47 15.27 -9.18
CA ILE A 246 10.57 14.17 -8.83
C ILE A 246 9.24 14.29 -9.58
N LYS A 247 8.62 15.48 -9.58
CA LYS A 247 7.38 15.75 -10.34
C LYS A 247 7.55 15.40 -11.81
N LYS A 248 8.66 15.84 -12.42
CA LYS A 248 8.98 15.54 -13.83
C LYS A 248 9.06 14.05 -14.11
N LEU A 249 9.72 13.27 -13.23
CA LEU A 249 9.83 11.81 -13.38
C LEU A 249 8.49 11.09 -13.23
N LEU A 250 7.61 11.60 -12.36
CA LEU A 250 6.28 11.05 -12.12
C LEU A 250 5.22 11.52 -13.15
N GLY A 251 5.57 12.47 -14.03
CA GLY A 251 4.63 13.06 -14.98
C GLY A 251 3.64 14.05 -14.35
N GLU A 252 3.94 14.59 -13.17
CA GLU A 252 3.12 15.58 -12.47
C GLU A 252 3.43 17.01 -12.96
N LYS A 253 2.42 17.88 -12.98
CA LYS A 253 2.51 19.29 -13.40
C LYS A 253 2.50 20.23 -12.20
#